data_AF-A0A2G5U063-F1
#
_entry.id   AF-A0A2G5U063-F1
#
_cell.length_a   1.000
_cell.length_b   1.000
_cell.length_c   1.000
_cell.angle_alpha   90.00
_cell.angle_beta   90.00
_cell.angle_gamma   90.00
#
_symmetry.space_group_name_H-M   'P 1'
#
loop_
_entity.id
_entity.type
_entity.pdbx_description
1 polymer ?
#
loop_
_entity_poly.entity_id
_entity_poly.type
_entity_poly.pdbx_seq_one_letter_code
_entity_poly.pdbx_strand_id
1 'polypeptide(L)'
;MFQFQNAEKFRLNGLVNYTKEQFLNLKLKIGVFNSISVTEEVINQFIKNWIDGTGFRFQQLHIGFWGYRKLDEILEGIDFREWDQDFVNEVSIKNVSFVTDFESVCGPGKLFQIPSKMDHFESITVQVSDVNTIFLNLYHTGTRATSSDGEIYANYTAPEQLESGF
;
A
#
# COMPACT_ATOMS: atom_id res chain seq x y z
N MET A 1 -15.05 6.68 -21.16
CA MET A 1 -14.25 6.87 -19.94
C MET A 1 -14.90 6.02 -18.86
N PHE A 2 -14.23 4.96 -18.40
CA PHE A 2 -14.78 4.07 -17.36
C PHE A 2 -14.52 4.68 -15.99
N GLN A 3 -15.55 4.74 -15.15
CA GLN A 3 -15.47 5.23 -13.78
C GLN A 3 -16.08 4.17 -12.87
N PHE A 4 -15.37 3.84 -11.79
CA PHE A 4 -15.79 2.77 -10.89
C PHE A 4 -15.35 3.09 -9.46
N GLN A 5 -16.26 2.92 -8.50
CA GLN A 5 -16.07 3.36 -7.11
C GLN A 5 -16.16 2.23 -6.07
N ASN A 6 -16.77 1.08 -6.40
CA ASN A 6 -17.11 0.05 -5.40
C ASN A 6 -16.95 -1.39 -5.95
N ALA A 7 -15.84 -2.08 -5.66
CA ALA A 7 -15.65 -3.50 -5.99
C ALA A 7 -14.74 -4.15 -4.95
N GLU A 8 -14.80 -5.46 -4.87
CA GLU A 8 -13.77 -6.21 -4.17
C GLU A 8 -12.43 -6.16 -4.92
N LYS A 9 -12.42 -6.50 -6.21
CA LYS A 9 -11.22 -6.46 -7.06
C LYS A 9 -11.49 -5.63 -8.31
N PHE A 10 -10.57 -4.75 -8.69
CA PHE A 10 -10.66 -3.94 -9.89
C PHE A 10 -9.31 -3.85 -10.61
N ARG A 11 -9.24 -4.32 -11.86
CA ARG A 11 -8.11 -4.09 -12.75
C ARG A 11 -8.57 -3.31 -13.98
N LEU A 12 -7.82 -2.27 -14.34
CA LEU A 12 -7.96 -1.61 -15.63
C LEU A 12 -6.59 -1.42 -16.29
N ASN A 13 -6.39 -2.06 -17.44
CA ASN A 13 -5.18 -1.90 -18.26
C ASN A 13 -5.14 -0.54 -19.01
N GLY A 14 -6.27 0.16 -19.08
CA GLY A 14 -6.40 1.50 -19.65
C GLY A 14 -6.19 2.62 -18.62
N LEU A 15 -6.44 3.86 -19.06
CA LEU A 15 -6.36 5.05 -18.21
C LEU A 15 -7.70 5.32 -17.51
N VAL A 16 -7.64 5.61 -16.21
CA VAL A 16 -8.74 6.18 -15.44
C VAL A 16 -8.46 7.65 -15.15
N ASN A 17 -9.49 8.48 -15.35
CA ASN A 17 -9.48 9.88 -14.97
C ASN A 17 -10.38 10.05 -13.73
N TYR A 18 -9.83 9.74 -12.55
CA TYR A 18 -10.52 9.96 -11.28
C TYR A 18 -10.43 11.43 -10.89
N THR A 19 -11.54 12.03 -10.45
CA THR A 19 -11.45 13.29 -9.70
C THR A 19 -10.83 13.04 -8.32
N LYS A 20 -10.34 14.09 -7.65
CA LYS A 20 -9.86 14.02 -6.27
C LYS A 20 -10.89 13.35 -5.36
N GLU A 21 -12.14 13.80 -5.42
CA GLU A 21 -13.23 13.24 -4.62
C GLU A 21 -13.49 11.75 -4.92
N GLN A 22 -13.48 11.36 -6.20
CA GLN A 22 -13.69 9.96 -6.59
C GLN A 22 -12.58 9.06 -6.05
N PHE A 23 -11.32 9.51 -6.15
CA PHE A 23 -10.16 8.75 -5.68
C PHE A 23 -10.16 8.60 -4.15
N LEU A 24 -10.43 9.69 -3.42
CA LEU A 24 -10.47 9.68 -1.95
C LEU A 24 -11.61 8.83 -1.37
N ASN A 25 -12.66 8.59 -2.17
CA ASN A 25 -13.81 7.76 -1.79
C ASN A 25 -13.79 6.36 -2.42
N LEU A 26 -12.66 5.91 -2.98
CA LEU A 26 -12.54 4.56 -3.54
C LEU A 26 -12.82 3.49 -2.47
N LYS A 27 -13.76 2.60 -2.77
CA LYS A 27 -14.05 1.40 -1.98
C LYS A 27 -13.60 0.17 -2.75
N LEU A 28 -12.28 -0.03 -2.76
CA LEU A 28 -11.61 -1.14 -3.43
C LEU A 28 -10.75 -1.91 -2.43
N LYS A 29 -10.96 -3.23 -2.35
CA LYS A 29 -10.09 -4.10 -1.55
C LYS A 29 -8.79 -4.37 -2.31
N ILE A 30 -8.86 -4.64 -3.61
CA ILE A 30 -7.71 -4.76 -4.52
C ILE A 30 -7.94 -3.89 -5.76
N GLY A 31 -6.97 -3.05 -6.13
CA GLY A 31 -7.06 -2.16 -7.28
C GLY A 31 -5.75 -2.09 -8.08
N VAL A 32 -5.85 -2.24 -9.40
CA VAL A 32 -4.74 -2.04 -10.34
C VAL A 32 -5.20 -1.14 -11.48
N PHE A 33 -4.65 0.07 -11.59
CA PHE A 33 -5.04 0.98 -12.66
C PHE A 33 -3.98 2.04 -12.91
N ASN A 34 -3.96 2.55 -14.14
CA ASN A 34 -3.21 3.76 -14.47
C ASN A 34 -4.11 4.97 -14.33
N SER A 35 -3.64 6.04 -13.68
CA SER A 35 -4.38 7.29 -13.59
C SER A 35 -3.56 8.49 -14.08
N ILE A 36 -4.19 9.32 -14.91
CA ILE A 36 -3.60 10.56 -15.42
C ILE A 36 -3.82 11.76 -14.50
N SER A 37 -4.79 11.69 -13.60
CA SER A 37 -5.28 12.83 -12.82
C SER A 37 -4.98 12.72 -11.33
N VAL A 38 -4.57 11.54 -10.85
CA VAL A 38 -4.20 11.32 -9.46
C VAL A 38 -2.79 11.84 -9.24
N THR A 39 -2.70 13.02 -8.61
CA THR A 39 -1.45 13.70 -8.23
C THR A 39 -0.89 13.16 -6.92
N GLU A 40 0.34 13.55 -6.61
CA GLU A 40 1.05 13.26 -5.37
C GLU A 40 0.27 13.74 -4.15
N GLU A 41 -0.28 14.96 -4.19
CA GLU A 41 -1.14 15.53 -3.14
C GLU A 41 -2.38 14.67 -2.88
N VAL A 42 -3.01 14.14 -3.94
CA VAL A 42 -4.20 13.29 -3.81
C VAL A 42 -3.84 11.95 -3.17
N ILE A 43 -2.69 11.37 -3.51
CA ILE A 43 -2.19 10.14 -2.90
C ILE A 43 -1.82 10.38 -1.43
N ASN A 44 -1.11 11.46 -1.13
CA ASN A 44 -0.77 11.86 0.24
C ASN A 44 -2.03 11.97 1.11
N GLN A 45 -3.05 12.69 0.62
CA GLN A 45 -4.32 12.82 1.32
C GLN A 45 -5.03 11.47 1.48
N PHE A 46 -4.98 10.59 0.47
CA PHE A 46 -5.55 9.24 0.56
C PHE A 46 -4.88 8.42 1.68
N ILE A 47 -3.55 8.45 1.75
CA ILE A 47 -2.79 7.75 2.80
C ILE A 47 -3.11 8.37 4.17
N LYS A 48 -3.14 9.69 4.30
CA LYS A 48 -3.52 10.37 5.56
C LYS A 48 -4.93 9.98 6.03
N ASN A 49 -5.90 9.91 5.12
CA ASN A 49 -7.24 9.44 5.45
C ASN A 49 -7.22 7.99 5.95
N TRP A 50 -6.40 7.11 5.35
CA TRP A 50 -6.23 5.74 5.84
C TRP A 50 -5.62 5.71 7.25
N ILE A 51 -4.55 6.48 7.48
CA ILE A 51 -3.87 6.59 8.79
C ILE A 51 -4.84 7.04 9.88
N ASP A 52 -5.67 8.04 9.57
CA ASP A 52 -6.66 8.62 10.49
C ASP A 52 -7.94 7.78 10.61
N GLY A 53 -8.05 6.66 9.88
CA GLY A 53 -9.21 5.76 9.91
C GLY A 53 -10.47 6.30 9.23
N THR A 54 -10.38 7.40 8.50
CA THR A 54 -11.50 8.00 7.74
C THR A 54 -11.58 7.48 6.31
N GLY A 55 -10.50 6.87 5.81
CA GLY A 55 -10.41 6.24 4.50
C GLY A 55 -10.90 4.79 4.46
N PHE A 56 -11.07 4.26 3.24
CA PHE A 56 -11.44 2.86 3.04
C PHE A 56 -10.29 1.90 3.37
N ARG A 57 -10.61 0.75 3.96
CA ARG A 57 -9.64 -0.32 4.23
C ARG A 57 -9.43 -1.17 2.99
N PHE A 58 -8.29 -0.99 2.34
CA PHE A 58 -7.85 -1.79 1.20
C PHE A 58 -6.86 -2.88 1.64
N GLN A 59 -6.62 -3.85 0.77
CA GLN A 59 -5.53 -4.81 0.87
C GLN A 59 -4.36 -4.42 -0.03
N GLN A 60 -4.63 -4.08 -1.29
CA GLN A 60 -3.58 -3.78 -2.27
C GLN A 60 -4.04 -2.73 -3.29
N LEU A 61 -3.20 -1.73 -3.57
CA LEU A 61 -3.45 -0.75 -4.62
C LEU A 61 -2.18 -0.52 -5.43
N HIS A 62 -2.28 -0.71 -6.74
CA HIS A 62 -1.24 -0.40 -7.71
C HIS A 62 -1.69 0.80 -8.54
N ILE A 63 -1.07 1.96 -8.27
CA ILE A 63 -1.45 3.24 -8.86
C ILE A 63 -0.40 3.63 -9.89
N GLY A 64 -0.71 3.35 -11.15
CA GLY A 64 0.17 3.61 -12.28
C GLY A 64 0.12 5.06 -12.74
N PHE A 65 1.26 5.59 -13.21
CA PHE A 65 1.39 6.93 -13.78
C PHE A 65 2.39 6.95 -14.94
N TRP A 66 2.18 7.86 -15.89
CA TRP A 66 3.07 8.05 -17.04
C TRP A 66 4.18 9.04 -16.66
N GLY A 67 5.04 8.66 -15.72
CA GLY A 67 6.15 9.49 -15.25
C GLY A 67 6.69 9.05 -13.88
N TYR A 68 7.64 9.81 -13.36
CA TYR A 68 8.21 9.57 -12.03
C TYR A 68 7.35 10.20 -10.94
N ARG A 69 6.99 9.39 -9.93
CA ARG A 69 6.35 9.87 -8.70
C ARG A 69 7.38 10.55 -7.81
N LYS A 70 7.01 11.70 -7.24
CA LYS A 70 7.82 12.40 -6.25
C LYS A 70 7.47 11.90 -4.86
N LEU A 71 8.28 10.98 -4.37
CA LEU A 71 8.02 10.28 -3.11
C LEU A 71 8.03 11.23 -1.90
N ASP A 72 8.87 12.26 -1.93
CA ASP A 72 8.93 13.33 -0.94
C ASP A 72 7.60 14.09 -0.81
N GLU A 73 6.93 14.39 -1.93
CA GLU A 73 5.59 15.00 -1.91
C GLU A 73 4.52 14.00 -1.42
N ILE A 74 4.63 12.72 -1.79
CA ILE A 74 3.68 11.68 -1.36
C ILE A 74 3.76 11.41 0.14
N LEU A 75 4.97 11.43 0.72
CA LEU A 75 5.21 11.13 2.13
C LEU A 75 5.22 12.40 3.02
N GLU A 76 4.95 13.58 2.46
CA GLU A 76 5.02 14.83 3.21
C GLU A 76 4.07 14.83 4.42
N GLY A 77 4.65 15.05 5.61
CA GLY A 77 3.94 15.08 6.87
C GLY A 77 3.33 13.74 7.29
N ILE A 78 3.87 12.63 6.80
CA ILE A 78 3.54 11.27 7.24
C ILE A 78 4.73 10.69 8.00
N ASP A 79 4.48 10.15 9.18
CA ASP A 79 5.46 9.36 9.91
C ASP A 79 5.60 7.97 9.27
N PHE A 80 6.82 7.58 8.93
CA PHE A 80 7.10 6.29 8.30
C PHE A 80 8.43 5.72 8.79
N ARG A 81 8.61 4.41 8.61
CA ARG A 81 9.88 3.69 8.81
C ARG A 81 10.31 3.05 7.51
N GLU A 82 11.52 3.35 7.05
CA GLU A 82 12.09 2.65 5.89
C GLU A 82 12.34 1.18 6.24
N TRP A 83 12.22 0.29 5.25
CA TRP A 83 12.67 -1.09 5.39
C TRP A 83 14.19 -1.17 5.26
N ASP A 84 14.88 -0.54 6.19
CA ASP A 84 16.32 -0.67 6.36
C ASP A 84 16.70 -2.03 6.97
N GLN A 85 17.99 -2.26 7.13
CA GLN A 85 18.49 -3.52 7.70
C GLN A 85 17.96 -3.76 9.12
N ASP A 86 17.72 -2.70 9.90
CA ASP A 86 17.20 -2.82 11.26
C ASP A 86 15.74 -3.26 11.27
N PHE A 87 14.90 -2.69 10.39
CA PHE A 87 13.53 -3.18 10.17
C PHE A 87 13.52 -4.65 9.73
N VAL A 88 14.34 -5.00 8.73
CA VAL A 88 14.42 -6.38 8.22
C VAL A 88 14.79 -7.34 9.34
N ASN A 89 15.83 -7.03 10.13
CA ASN A 89 16.27 -7.88 11.24
C ASN A 89 15.17 -8.04 12.30
N GLU A 90 14.50 -6.95 12.68
CA GLU A 90 13.43 -6.97 13.68
C GLU A 90 12.25 -7.85 13.23
N VAL A 91 11.78 -7.66 12.00
CA VAL A 91 10.63 -8.41 11.49
C VAL A 91 10.97 -9.87 11.25
N SER A 92 12.17 -10.17 10.73
CA SER A 92 12.62 -11.55 10.50
C SER A 92 12.75 -12.40 11.77
N ILE A 93 12.90 -11.78 12.96
CA ILE A 93 12.86 -12.50 14.23
C ILE A 93 11.44 -13.04 14.51
N LYS A 94 10.40 -12.26 14.21
CA LYS A 94 9.01 -12.60 14.49
C LYS A 94 8.34 -13.37 13.34
N ASN A 95 8.71 -13.05 12.10
CA ASN A 95 8.23 -13.70 10.90
C ASN A 95 9.39 -13.83 9.90
N VAL A 96 10.04 -14.99 9.90
CA VAL A 96 11.26 -15.23 9.11
C VAL A 96 11.02 -15.19 7.60
N SER A 97 9.79 -15.47 7.14
CA SER A 97 9.50 -15.55 5.71
C SER A 97 8.98 -14.24 5.13
N PHE A 98 8.43 -13.33 5.95
CA PHE A 98 7.74 -12.13 5.45
C PHE A 98 8.53 -11.32 4.42
N VAL A 99 9.78 -10.98 4.73
CA VAL A 99 10.61 -10.14 3.85
C VAL A 99 10.84 -10.87 2.52
N THR A 100 11.24 -12.14 2.59
CA THR A 100 11.48 -12.99 1.41
C THR A 100 10.22 -13.19 0.57
N ASP A 101 9.08 -13.44 1.23
CA ASP A 101 7.78 -13.64 0.57
C ASP A 101 7.32 -12.34 -0.10
N PHE A 102 7.49 -11.20 0.58
CA PHE A 102 7.15 -9.89 0.04
C PHE A 102 7.99 -9.57 -1.20
N GLU A 103 9.31 -9.74 -1.12
CA GLU A 103 10.22 -9.52 -2.25
C GLU A 103 9.95 -10.47 -3.43
N SER A 104 9.60 -11.73 -3.14
CA SER A 104 9.21 -12.72 -4.17
C SER A 104 7.96 -12.29 -4.93
N VAL A 105 6.96 -11.73 -4.24
CA VAL A 105 5.69 -11.30 -4.83
C VAL A 105 5.79 -9.91 -5.49
N CYS A 106 6.38 -8.95 -4.79
CA CYS A 106 6.35 -7.52 -5.16
C CYS A 106 7.61 -7.07 -5.89
N GLY A 107 8.66 -7.88 -5.90
CA GLY A 107 9.98 -7.51 -6.36
C GLY A 107 10.70 -6.51 -5.44
N PRO A 108 11.96 -6.17 -5.77
CA PRO A 108 12.73 -5.18 -5.03
C PRO A 108 12.21 -3.76 -5.26
N GLY A 109 12.52 -2.86 -4.33
CA GLY A 109 12.21 -1.45 -4.43
C GLY A 109 12.44 -0.71 -3.12
N LYS A 110 12.15 0.60 -3.13
CA LYS A 110 12.11 1.40 -1.91
C LYS A 110 10.82 1.13 -1.16
N LEU A 111 10.92 0.80 0.12
CA LEU A 111 9.83 0.30 0.94
C LEU A 111 9.72 1.11 2.23
N PHE A 112 8.51 1.55 2.55
CA PHE A 112 8.22 2.36 3.74
C PHE A 112 7.02 1.79 4.46
N GLN A 113 7.18 1.50 5.75
CA GLN A 113 6.11 1.11 6.64
C GLN A 113 5.45 2.34 7.26
N ILE A 114 4.13 2.46 7.10
CA ILE A 114 3.33 3.57 7.63
C ILE A 114 2.32 3.00 8.64
N PRO A 115 2.44 3.31 9.93
CA PRO A 115 1.51 2.84 10.95
C PRO A 115 0.16 3.57 10.88
N SER A 116 -0.90 2.87 11.26
CA SER A 116 -2.21 3.47 11.51
C SER A 116 -2.20 4.22 12.85
N LYS A 117 -2.89 5.37 12.91
CA LYS A 117 -3.13 6.06 14.20
C LYS A 117 -4.26 5.40 14.99
N MET A 118 -5.14 4.67 14.32
CA MET A 118 -6.28 4.01 14.97
C MET A 118 -5.87 2.70 15.65
N ASP A 119 -4.86 2.03 15.12
CA ASP A 119 -4.30 0.80 15.67
C ASP A 119 -2.82 0.70 15.33
N HIS A 120 -1.94 0.81 16.32
CA HIS A 120 -0.49 0.79 16.09
C HIS A 120 0.06 -0.57 15.61
N PHE A 121 -0.75 -1.63 15.65
CA PHE A 121 -0.39 -2.92 15.05
C PHE A 121 -0.80 -3.02 13.58
N GLU A 122 -1.67 -2.13 13.10
CA GLU A 122 -2.01 -2.02 11.69
C GLU A 122 -1.07 -1.08 10.96
N SER A 123 -0.65 -1.46 9.76
CA SER A 123 0.23 -0.62 8.95
C SER A 123 0.16 -0.98 7.47
N ILE A 124 0.42 0.00 6.61
CA ILE A 124 0.62 -0.21 5.18
C ILE A 124 2.09 -0.14 4.81
N THR A 125 2.48 -0.90 3.79
CA THR A 125 3.75 -0.75 3.10
C THR A 125 3.53 0.04 1.82
N VAL A 126 4.26 1.13 1.66
CA VAL A 126 4.38 1.89 0.41
C VAL A 126 5.61 1.39 -0.32
N GLN A 127 5.45 0.99 -1.58
CA GLN A 127 6.55 0.55 -2.44
C GLN A 127 6.66 1.44 -3.67
N VAL A 128 7.90 1.83 -3.98
CA VAL A 128 8.30 2.26 -5.32
C VAL A 128 9.21 1.18 -5.90
N SER A 129 8.71 0.43 -6.88
CA SER A 129 9.42 -0.74 -7.44
C SER A 129 10.61 -0.33 -8.31
N ASP A 130 11.73 -1.02 -8.16
CA ASP A 130 12.91 -0.84 -9.03
C ASP A 130 12.71 -1.47 -10.42
N VAL A 131 11.84 -2.48 -10.51
CA VAL A 131 11.55 -3.22 -11.74
C VAL A 131 10.41 -2.56 -12.52
N ASN A 132 9.42 -1.99 -11.81
CA ASN A 132 8.23 -1.42 -12.39
C ASN A 132 7.97 0.00 -11.84
N THR A 133 8.84 0.93 -12.23
CA THR A 133 8.88 2.32 -11.73
C THR A 133 7.66 3.16 -12.09
N ILE A 134 6.77 2.66 -12.96
CA ILE A 134 5.54 3.35 -13.34
C ILE A 134 4.42 3.22 -12.28
N PHE A 135 4.57 2.34 -11.28
CA PHE A 135 3.60 2.17 -10.20
C PHE A 135 4.12 2.67 -8.85
N LEU A 136 3.23 3.34 -8.12
CA LEU A 136 3.27 3.36 -6.66
C LEU A 136 2.38 2.23 -6.15
N ASN A 137 2.91 1.36 -5.30
CA ASN A 137 2.12 0.28 -4.70
C ASN A 137 1.87 0.56 -3.21
N LEU A 138 0.65 0.29 -2.77
CA LEU A 138 0.24 0.35 -1.37
C LEU A 138 -0.28 -1.02 -0.96
N TYR A 139 0.23 -1.57 0.13
CA TYR A 139 -0.15 -2.89 0.64
C TYR A 139 -0.51 -2.81 2.10
N HIS A 140 -1.63 -3.39 2.52
CA HIS A 140 -1.93 -3.58 3.93
C HIS A 140 -1.18 -4.82 4.43
N THR A 141 -0.07 -4.59 5.13
CA THR A 141 0.89 -5.65 5.48
C THR A 141 0.92 -5.95 6.97
N GLY A 142 0.78 -4.95 7.83
CA GLY A 142 0.73 -5.14 9.27
C GLY A 142 -0.71 -5.27 9.75
N THR A 143 -0.99 -6.32 10.52
CA THR A 143 -2.30 -6.57 11.14
C THR A 143 -2.13 -6.92 12.61
N ARG A 144 -3.10 -6.53 13.45
CA ARG A 144 -3.14 -6.95 14.84
C ARG A 144 -3.31 -8.48 14.93
N ALA A 145 -2.43 -9.12 15.68
CA ALA A 145 -2.54 -10.53 16.04
C ALA A 145 -2.38 -10.71 17.55
N THR A 146 -2.89 -11.83 18.05
CA THR A 146 -2.74 -12.25 19.45
C THR A 146 -2.14 -13.63 19.48
N SER A 147 -1.04 -13.81 20.20
CA SER A 147 -0.38 -15.10 20.39
C SER A 147 -1.20 -16.01 21.30
N SER A 148 -0.82 -17.29 21.38
CA SER A 148 -1.50 -18.27 22.23
C SER A 148 -1.42 -17.96 23.74
N ASP A 149 -0.40 -17.22 24.17
CA ASP A 149 -0.22 -16.72 25.54
C ASP A 149 -0.85 -15.34 25.79
N GLY A 150 -1.47 -14.73 24.78
CA GLY A 150 -2.24 -13.49 24.91
C GLY A 150 -1.47 -12.20 24.62
N GLU A 151 -0.20 -12.28 24.21
CA GLU A 151 0.57 -11.12 23.74
C GLU A 151 -0.02 -10.59 22.44
N ILE A 152 -0.22 -9.27 22.36
CA ILE A 152 -0.69 -8.60 21.14
C ILE A 152 0.53 -8.08 20.37
N TYR A 153 0.59 -8.39 19.09
CA TYR A 153 1.71 -8.01 18.24
C TYR A 153 1.24 -7.63 16.82
N ALA A 154 2.13 -6.96 16.08
CA ALA A 154 1.95 -6.70 14.67
C ALA A 154 2.39 -7.94 13.88
N ASN A 155 1.45 -8.59 13.21
CA ASN A 155 1.73 -9.66 12.27
C ASN A 155 1.86 -9.10 10.86
N TYR A 156 3.03 -9.29 10.26
CA TYR A 156 3.32 -8.85 8.91
C TYR A 156 3.08 -9.98 7.92
N THR A 157 2.32 -9.70 6.85
CA THR A 157 1.99 -10.67 5.80
C THR A 157 2.25 -10.06 4.43
N ALA A 158 2.90 -10.82 3.55
CA ALA A 158 3.10 -10.42 2.16
C ALA A 158 1.73 -10.35 1.44
N PRO A 159 1.56 -9.46 0.45
CA PRO A 159 0.34 -9.42 -0.33
C PRO A 159 0.17 -10.73 -1.11
N GLU A 160 -1.10 -11.08 -1.38
CA GLU A 160 -1.43 -12.16 -2.31
C GLU A 160 -0.90 -11.83 -3.71
N GLN A 161 -0.32 -12.83 -4.38
CA GLN A 161 0.06 -12.70 -5.77
C GLN A 161 -1.18 -12.42 -6.61
N LEU A 162 -1.14 -11.33 -7.38
CA LEU A 162 -2.20 -11.04 -8.34
C LEU A 162 -2.18 -12.12 -9.43
N GLU A 163 -3.28 -12.86 -9.56
CA GLU A 163 -3.43 -13.85 -10.63
C GLU A 163 -3.33 -13.16 -12.00
N SER A 164 -2.81 -13.88 -13.00
CA SER A 164 -2.78 -13.39 -14.39
C SER A 164 -4.19 -13.07 -14.87
N GLY A 165 -4.57 -11.79 -14.79
CA GLY A 165 -5.95 -11.32 -15.01
C GLY A 165 -6.42 -10.22 -14.04
N PHE A 166 -5.71 -9.98 -12.93
CA PHE A 166 -6.00 -8.99 -11.87
C PHE A 166 -4.84 -8.11 -11.51
#